data_AF-A0A359E3S2-F1
#
_entry.id   AF-A0A359E3S2-F1
#
_cell.length_a   1.000
_cell.length_b   1.000
_cell.length_c   1.000
_cell.angle_alpha   90.00
_cell.angle_beta   90.00
_cell.angle_gamma   90.00
#
_symmetry.space_group_name_H-M   'P 1'
#
loop_
_entity.id
_entity.type
_entity.pdbx_description
1 polymer ?
#
loop_
_entity_poly.entity_id
_entity_poly.type
_entity_poly.pdbx_seq_one_letter_code
_entity_poly.pdbx_strand_id
1 'polypeptide(L)'
;FRGFDAYWEVEANQKTAEVGKWVDGPGEKLFDAILEKCGELPIIAEDLGFMTEGVQKLRDNYNFPGMKIIQFAFDSDSTNSFLPHNYSQNSVVYSGTHDNDTTIGWYNTAGQTEQHRARTYTRSSGEKMHWEFIRLGMISVSDQAIFPLQDYMGLDGTHRMNVP
;
A
#
# COMPACT_ATOMS: atom_id res chain seq x y z
N PHE A 1 6.59 6.26 -5.07
CA PHE A 1 8.08 6.20 -4.94
C PHE A 1 8.80 5.74 -6.21
N ARG A 2 8.29 4.72 -6.92
CA ARG A 2 8.95 4.06 -8.07
C ARG A 2 9.48 4.96 -9.19
N GLY A 3 8.91 6.16 -9.39
CA GLY A 3 9.36 7.10 -10.41
C GLY A 3 10.80 7.59 -10.23
N PHE A 4 11.36 7.47 -9.03
CA PHE A 4 12.77 7.76 -8.79
C PHE A 4 13.72 6.68 -9.33
N ASP A 5 13.26 5.42 -9.43
CA ASP A 5 13.98 4.33 -10.10
C ASP A 5 13.79 4.41 -11.62
N ALA A 6 12.53 4.39 -12.06
CA ALA A 6 12.15 4.61 -13.46
C ALA A 6 10.72 5.12 -13.58
N TYR A 7 10.47 6.02 -14.54
CA TYR A 7 9.15 6.59 -14.80
C TYR A 7 8.67 6.29 -16.22
N TRP A 8 7.35 6.22 -16.39
CA TRP A 8 6.71 5.99 -17.69
C TRP A 8 6.58 7.34 -18.41
N GLU A 9 7.31 7.51 -19.50
CA GLU A 9 7.32 8.74 -20.29
C GLU A 9 6.40 8.58 -21.50
N VAL A 10 5.42 9.47 -21.62
CA VAL A 10 4.46 9.53 -22.73
C VAL A 10 4.61 10.89 -23.41
N GLU A 11 4.65 10.91 -24.75
CA GLU A 11 4.72 12.17 -25.49
C GLU A 11 3.46 13.01 -25.25
N ALA A 12 3.62 14.33 -25.12
CA ALA A 12 2.55 15.25 -24.77
C ALA A 12 1.37 15.30 -25.77
N ASN A 13 1.55 14.78 -26.99
CA ASN A 13 0.54 14.72 -28.03
C ASN A 13 -0.30 13.43 -28.00
N GLN A 14 0.05 12.44 -27.17
CA GLN A 14 -0.68 11.18 -27.04
C GLN A 14 -1.98 11.39 -26.28
N LYS A 15 -3.03 10.66 -26.68
CA LYS A 15 -4.35 10.71 -26.03
C LYS A 15 -4.47 9.73 -24.86
N THR A 16 -3.66 8.68 -24.85
CA THR A 16 -3.66 7.61 -23.85
C THR A 16 -2.22 7.32 -23.41
N ALA A 17 -2.08 6.63 -22.28
CA ALA A 17 -0.77 6.23 -21.75
C ALA A 17 -0.23 4.91 -22.33
N GLU A 18 -0.91 4.33 -23.34
CA GLU A 18 -0.58 3.02 -23.90
C GLU A 18 0.77 3.01 -24.64
N VAL A 19 1.10 4.12 -25.29
CA VAL A 19 2.36 4.29 -26.05
C VAL A 19 3.29 5.20 -25.28
N GLY A 20 4.22 4.60 -24.57
CA GLY A 20 5.28 5.27 -23.82
C GLY A 20 6.53 4.42 -23.74
N LYS A 21 7.49 4.87 -22.94
CA LYS A 21 8.73 4.15 -22.66
C LYS A 21 9.11 4.32 -21.20
N TRP A 22 9.76 3.31 -20.64
CA TRP A 22 10.42 3.43 -19.34
C TRP A 22 11.71 4.26 -19.51
N VAL A 23 11.87 5.27 -18.67
CA VAL A 23 13.07 6.10 -18.59
C VAL A 23 13.63 6.04 -17.18
N ASP A 24 14.94 5.88 -17.07
CA ASP A 24 15.63 5.83 -15.78
C ASP A 24 15.44 7.14 -15.01
N GLY A 25 15.05 7.02 -13.74
CA GLY A 25 14.97 8.13 -12.82
C GLY A 25 16.34 8.52 -12.25
N PRO A 26 16.39 9.51 -11.35
CA PRO A 26 17.65 9.94 -10.73
C PRO A 26 18.26 8.91 -9.78
N GLY A 27 17.46 7.95 -9.28
CA GLY A 27 17.88 6.88 -8.40
C GLY A 27 18.60 7.38 -7.14
N GLU A 28 19.67 6.68 -6.78
CA GLU A 28 20.49 6.93 -5.60
C GLU A 28 21.05 8.36 -5.56
N LYS A 29 21.41 8.94 -6.72
CA LYS A 29 22.00 10.29 -6.78
C LYS A 29 21.14 11.36 -6.11
N LEU A 30 19.82 11.22 -6.19
CA LEU A 30 18.90 12.14 -5.52
C LEU A 30 18.97 11.97 -3.99
N PHE A 31 18.88 10.73 -3.52
CA PHE A 31 18.79 10.43 -2.10
C PHE A 31 20.14 10.61 -1.38
N ASP A 32 21.26 10.37 -2.07
CA ASP A 32 22.60 10.74 -1.60
C ASP A 32 22.72 12.24 -1.38
N ALA A 33 22.26 13.05 -2.35
CA ALA A 33 22.28 14.50 -2.23
C ALA A 33 21.37 15.01 -1.11
N ILE A 34 20.19 14.40 -0.92
CA ILE A 34 19.29 14.70 0.20
C ILE A 34 19.98 14.37 1.53
N LEU A 35 20.58 13.18 1.65
CA LEU A 35 21.27 12.74 2.86
C LEU A 35 22.45 13.66 3.19
N GLU A 36 23.23 14.07 2.20
CA GLU A 36 24.37 14.99 2.38
C GLU A 36 23.92 16.39 2.85
N LYS A 37 22.84 16.93 2.26
CA LYS A 37 22.43 18.33 2.50
C LYS A 37 21.44 18.49 3.64
N CYS A 38 20.60 17.50 3.88
CA CYS A 38 19.48 17.56 4.82
C CYS A 38 19.60 16.54 5.96
N GLY A 39 20.52 15.58 5.86
CA GLY A 39 20.57 14.44 6.78
C GLY A 39 19.48 13.40 6.51
N GLU A 40 19.25 12.53 7.47
CA GLU A 40 18.19 11.52 7.39
C GLU A 40 16.81 12.19 7.49
N LEU A 41 15.93 11.89 6.53
CA LEU A 41 14.56 12.40 6.49
C LEU A 41 13.56 11.27 6.73
N PRO A 42 12.41 11.55 7.37
CA PRO A 42 11.38 10.54 7.67
C PRO A 42 10.52 10.24 6.43
N ILE A 43 11.13 9.70 5.37
CA ILE A 43 10.47 9.37 4.11
C ILE A 43 9.81 7.99 4.22
N ILE A 44 8.53 7.91 3.89
CA ILE A 44 7.81 6.65 3.68
C ILE A 44 7.68 6.44 2.17
N ALA A 45 8.09 5.27 1.69
CA ALA A 45 7.99 4.94 0.28
C ALA A 45 6.60 4.36 -0.04
N GLU A 46 5.80 5.12 -0.79
CA GLU A 46 4.65 4.53 -1.50
C GLU A 46 5.20 3.62 -2.61
N ASP A 47 5.13 2.31 -2.35
CA ASP A 47 5.71 1.25 -3.17
C ASP A 47 4.67 0.21 -3.59
N LEU A 48 3.47 0.70 -3.94
CA LEU A 48 2.35 -0.11 -4.40
C LEU A 48 2.40 -0.29 -5.93
N GLY A 49 1.69 -1.30 -6.44
CA GLY A 49 1.56 -1.54 -7.88
C GLY A 49 2.79 -2.22 -8.51
N PHE A 50 3.25 -1.72 -9.66
CA PHE A 50 4.32 -2.34 -10.43
C PHE A 50 5.69 -2.10 -9.79
N MET A 51 6.14 -3.11 -9.06
CA MET A 51 7.41 -3.12 -8.33
C MET A 51 8.46 -3.96 -9.05
N THR A 52 9.60 -3.34 -9.34
CA THR A 52 10.81 -4.03 -9.84
C THR A 52 11.79 -4.25 -8.68
N GLU A 53 12.77 -5.13 -8.88
CA GLU A 53 13.89 -5.26 -7.93
C GLU A 53 14.65 -3.96 -7.74
N GLY A 54 14.73 -3.10 -8.76
CA GLY A 54 15.37 -1.79 -8.70
C GLY A 54 14.70 -0.88 -7.67
N VAL A 55 13.37 -0.76 -7.74
CA VAL A 55 12.60 0.03 -6.77
C VAL A 55 12.78 -0.50 -5.34
N GLN A 56 12.77 -1.82 -5.15
CA GLN A 56 12.97 -2.42 -3.81
C GLN A 56 14.37 -2.13 -3.27
N LYS A 57 15.42 -2.31 -4.09
CA LYS A 57 16.80 -1.97 -3.71
C LYS A 57 16.94 -0.50 -3.37
N LEU A 58 16.35 0.39 -4.17
CA LEU A 58 16.39 1.82 -3.91
C LEU A 58 15.71 2.18 -2.58
N ARG A 59 14.56 1.58 -2.27
CA ARG A 59 13.89 1.76 -0.97
C ARG A 59 14.79 1.25 0.18
N ASP A 60 15.30 0.04 0.04
CA ASP A 60 16.01 -0.67 1.11
C ASP A 60 17.39 -0.07 1.39
N ASN A 61 18.09 0.45 0.37
CA ASN A 61 19.41 1.09 0.52
C ASN A 61 19.37 2.34 1.42
N TYR A 62 18.24 3.06 1.43
CA TYR A 62 18.02 4.21 2.31
C TYR A 62 17.13 3.89 3.52
N ASN A 63 16.86 2.60 3.75
CA ASN A 63 16.05 2.11 4.87
C ASN A 63 14.67 2.76 4.97
N PHE A 64 14.05 3.13 3.84
CA PHE A 64 12.72 3.71 3.85
C PHE A 64 11.65 2.62 4.08
N PRO A 65 10.68 2.81 4.98
CA PRO A 65 9.58 1.88 5.13
C PRO A 65 8.70 1.87 3.88
N GLY A 66 8.34 0.66 3.42
CA GLY A 66 7.31 0.45 2.41
C GLY A 66 5.90 0.44 2.99
N MET A 67 4.88 0.46 2.13
CA MET A 67 3.47 0.45 2.51
C MET A 67 2.86 -0.95 2.44
N LYS A 68 2.00 -1.28 3.41
CA LYS A 68 1.21 -2.51 3.45
C LYS A 68 -0.27 -2.19 3.55
N ILE A 69 -1.07 -2.64 2.59
CA ILE A 69 -2.52 -2.36 2.53
C ILE A 69 -3.31 -3.64 2.76
N ILE A 70 -3.99 -3.75 3.90
CA ILE A 70 -4.71 -4.98 4.28
C ILE A 70 -5.84 -5.30 3.29
N GLN A 71 -6.51 -4.31 2.71
CA GLN A 71 -7.52 -4.54 1.66
C GLN A 71 -6.99 -5.29 0.43
N PHE A 72 -5.68 -5.29 0.17
CA PHE A 72 -5.06 -6.03 -0.93
C PHE A 72 -4.65 -7.46 -0.56
N ALA A 73 -4.85 -7.88 0.69
CA ALA A 73 -4.28 -9.12 1.23
C ALA A 73 -5.02 -10.40 0.82
N PHE A 74 -6.26 -10.30 0.34
CA PHE A 74 -7.19 -11.44 0.27
C PHE A 74 -7.56 -11.87 -1.16
N ASP A 75 -6.98 -11.24 -2.19
CA ASP A 75 -7.24 -11.52 -3.60
C ASP A 75 -6.55 -12.81 -4.13
N SER A 76 -5.51 -13.27 -3.43
CA SER A 76 -4.62 -14.36 -3.88
C SER A 76 -4.36 -15.38 -2.76
N ASP A 77 -3.19 -16.01 -2.73
CA ASP A 77 -2.85 -17.08 -1.78
C ASP A 77 -2.05 -16.58 -0.57
N SER A 78 -1.55 -17.50 0.25
CA SER A 78 -0.79 -17.18 1.48
C SER A 78 0.54 -16.46 1.23
N THR A 79 1.02 -16.39 -0.01
CA THR A 79 2.26 -15.69 -0.36
C THR A 79 2.06 -14.21 -0.64
N ASN A 80 0.80 -13.72 -0.63
CA ASN A 80 0.50 -12.31 -0.84
C ASN A 80 1.25 -11.44 0.18
N SER A 81 2.06 -10.51 -0.31
CA SER A 81 2.91 -9.64 0.49
C SER A 81 2.15 -8.62 1.34
N PHE A 82 0.84 -8.50 1.13
CA PHE A 82 -0.12 -7.72 1.92
C PHE A 82 -0.78 -8.50 3.05
N LEU A 83 -0.50 -9.80 3.22
CA LEU A 83 -0.90 -10.54 4.43
C LEU A 83 0.04 -10.23 5.62
N PRO A 84 -0.49 -9.96 6.84
CA PRO A 84 0.33 -9.56 7.98
C PRO A 84 1.51 -10.47 8.37
N HIS A 85 1.43 -11.78 8.12
CA HIS A 85 2.53 -12.70 8.42
C HIS A 85 3.70 -12.61 7.43
N ASN A 86 3.53 -11.88 6.31
CA ASN A 86 4.55 -11.64 5.30
C ASN A 86 5.17 -10.23 5.39
N TYR A 87 4.85 -9.46 6.44
CA TYR A 87 5.39 -8.12 6.62
C TYR A 87 6.82 -8.16 7.19
N SER A 88 7.57 -7.08 6.92
CA SER A 88 8.80 -6.73 7.63
C SER A 88 8.52 -5.62 8.65
N GLN A 89 9.38 -5.47 9.66
CA GLN A 89 9.21 -4.41 10.67
C GLN A 89 9.24 -3.01 10.07
N ASN A 90 10.23 -2.73 9.21
CA ASN A 90 10.37 -1.47 8.50
C ASN A 90 9.31 -1.30 7.40
N SER A 91 8.06 -1.13 7.81
CA SER A 91 6.90 -0.92 6.96
C SER A 91 5.82 -0.14 7.71
N VAL A 92 4.92 0.48 6.95
CA VAL A 92 3.73 1.16 7.46
C VAL A 92 2.50 0.41 6.98
N VAL A 93 1.72 -0.12 7.90
CA VAL A 93 0.47 -0.83 7.59
C VAL A 93 -0.73 0.11 7.59
N TYR A 94 -1.63 -0.11 6.65
CA TYR A 94 -2.90 0.56 6.50
C TYR A 94 -4.01 -0.48 6.32
N SER A 95 -5.21 -0.19 6.83
CA SER A 95 -6.40 -0.93 6.39
C SER A 95 -6.66 -0.68 4.90
N GLY A 96 -6.73 0.61 4.53
CA GLY A 96 -6.81 1.16 3.19
C GLY A 96 -6.25 2.59 3.18
N THR A 97 -5.97 3.14 2.00
CA THR A 97 -5.60 4.56 1.82
C THR A 97 -6.84 5.39 1.50
N HIS A 98 -6.65 6.67 1.16
CA HIS A 98 -7.73 7.54 0.67
C HIS A 98 -8.25 7.15 -0.72
N ASP A 99 -7.48 6.39 -1.51
CA ASP A 99 -7.89 5.89 -2.82
C ASP A 99 -8.67 4.58 -2.75
N ASN A 100 -8.61 3.90 -1.60
CA ASN A 100 -9.40 2.72 -1.33
C ASN A 100 -10.81 3.10 -0.89
N ASP A 101 -11.74 2.15 -1.02
CA ASP A 101 -13.01 2.24 -0.30
C ASP A 101 -12.76 2.13 1.22
N THR A 102 -13.74 2.51 2.03
CA THR A 102 -13.82 2.10 3.43
C THR A 102 -13.74 0.57 3.53
N THR A 103 -13.25 0.03 4.64
CA THR A 103 -13.16 -1.42 4.84
C THR A 103 -14.54 -2.09 4.81
N ILE A 104 -15.59 -1.40 5.29
CA ILE A 104 -16.98 -1.88 5.16
C ILE A 104 -17.42 -1.89 3.69
N GLY A 105 -17.18 -0.80 2.95
CA GLY A 105 -17.50 -0.70 1.53
C GLY A 105 -16.78 -1.76 0.69
N TRP A 106 -15.48 -1.92 0.92
CA TRP A 106 -14.67 -3.00 0.35
C TRP A 106 -15.26 -4.37 0.68
N TYR A 107 -15.52 -4.69 1.95
CA TYR A 107 -15.98 -6.02 2.33
C TYR A 107 -17.35 -6.37 1.73
N ASN A 108 -18.24 -5.38 1.62
CA ASN A 108 -19.58 -5.56 1.04
C ASN A 108 -19.55 -5.78 -0.49
N THR A 109 -18.51 -5.30 -1.18
CA THR A 109 -18.38 -5.39 -2.65
C THR A 109 -17.36 -6.44 -3.11
N ALA A 110 -16.49 -6.90 -2.20
CA ALA A 110 -15.49 -7.94 -2.46
C ALA A 110 -16.14 -9.26 -2.87
N GLY A 111 -15.41 -10.06 -3.66
CA GLY A 111 -15.88 -11.38 -4.08
C GLY A 111 -16.04 -12.36 -2.91
N GLN A 112 -16.94 -13.35 -3.05
CA GLN A 112 -17.22 -14.32 -1.98
C GLN A 112 -15.96 -15.03 -1.44
N THR A 113 -15.01 -15.34 -2.33
CA THR A 113 -13.73 -15.96 -1.98
C THR A 113 -12.87 -15.04 -1.12
N GLU A 114 -12.75 -13.76 -1.47
CA GLU A 114 -11.97 -12.77 -0.71
C GLU A 114 -12.59 -12.52 0.66
N GLN A 115 -13.92 -12.36 0.71
CA GLN A 115 -14.64 -12.24 1.98
C GLN A 115 -14.43 -13.47 2.87
N HIS A 116 -14.48 -14.68 2.29
CA HIS A 116 -14.23 -15.91 3.03
C HIS A 116 -12.79 -15.99 3.56
N ARG A 117 -11.80 -15.65 2.74
CA ARG A 117 -10.39 -15.58 3.16
C ARG A 117 -10.19 -14.58 4.29
N ALA A 118 -10.78 -13.38 4.19
CA ALA A 118 -10.71 -12.37 5.23
C ALA A 118 -11.33 -12.84 6.55
N ARG A 119 -12.53 -13.45 6.53
CA ARG A 119 -13.16 -14.04 7.72
C ARG A 119 -12.32 -15.15 8.34
N THR A 120 -11.78 -16.06 7.53
CA THR A 120 -10.95 -17.18 8.00
C THR A 120 -9.64 -16.68 8.62
N TYR A 121 -8.98 -15.72 7.98
CA TYR A 121 -7.73 -15.14 8.47
C TYR A 121 -7.93 -14.36 9.77
N THR A 122 -9.00 -13.57 9.85
CA THR A 122 -9.34 -12.78 11.05
C THR A 122 -9.97 -13.63 12.16
N ARG A 123 -10.47 -14.83 11.83
CA ARG A 123 -11.32 -15.68 12.71
C ARG A 123 -12.56 -14.93 13.21
N SER A 124 -13.21 -14.20 12.30
CA SER A 124 -14.38 -13.36 12.63
C SER A 124 -15.62 -13.73 11.81
N SER A 125 -16.78 -13.26 12.26
CA SER A 125 -18.03 -13.33 11.47
C SER A 125 -18.01 -12.39 10.25
N GLY A 126 -17.10 -11.41 10.24
CA GLY A 126 -17.04 -10.34 9.25
C GLY A 126 -18.02 -9.19 9.46
N GLU A 127 -18.87 -9.23 10.50
CA GLU A 127 -19.85 -8.15 10.78
C GLU A 127 -19.18 -6.80 11.07
N LYS A 128 -18.00 -6.81 11.68
CA LYS A 128 -17.21 -5.62 11.99
C LYS A 128 -15.83 -5.68 11.33
N MET A 129 -15.79 -5.93 10.02
CA MET A 129 -14.54 -6.12 9.29
C MET A 129 -13.57 -4.93 9.42
N HIS A 130 -14.06 -3.70 9.54
CA HIS A 130 -13.25 -2.52 9.83
C HIS A 130 -12.43 -2.65 11.12
N TRP A 131 -13.04 -3.12 12.23
CA TRP A 131 -12.33 -3.38 13.48
C TRP A 131 -11.37 -4.56 13.37
N GLU A 132 -11.71 -5.57 12.56
CA GLU A 132 -10.78 -6.68 12.32
C GLU A 132 -9.55 -6.24 11.55
N PHE A 133 -9.69 -5.34 10.57
CA PHE A 133 -8.55 -4.80 9.82
C PHE A 133 -7.70 -3.86 10.69
N ILE A 134 -8.34 -3.02 11.52
CA ILE A 134 -7.62 -2.23 12.53
C ILE A 134 -6.83 -3.16 13.46
N ARG A 135 -7.48 -4.22 13.98
CA ARG A 135 -6.81 -5.21 14.83
C ARG A 135 -5.63 -5.87 14.11
N LEU A 136 -5.79 -6.31 12.86
CA LEU A 136 -4.72 -6.92 12.08
C LEU A 136 -3.52 -5.99 11.90
N GLY A 137 -3.75 -4.72 11.60
CA GLY A 137 -2.67 -3.73 11.50
C GLY A 137 -1.96 -3.52 12.84
N MET A 138 -2.73 -3.35 13.92
CA MET A 138 -2.19 -3.11 15.27
C MET A 138 -1.39 -4.28 15.86
N ILE A 139 -1.70 -5.53 15.48
CA ILE A 139 -0.94 -6.72 15.92
C ILE A 139 0.13 -7.16 14.93
N SER A 140 0.26 -6.48 13.79
CA SER A 140 1.27 -6.81 12.80
C SER A 140 2.68 -6.47 13.31
N VAL A 141 3.71 -6.91 12.58
CA VAL A 141 5.10 -6.57 12.90
C VAL A 141 5.52 -5.19 12.40
N SER A 142 4.69 -4.48 11.63
CA SER A 142 5.00 -3.15 11.09
C SER A 142 5.27 -2.13 12.19
N ASP A 143 6.28 -1.29 12.01
CA ASP A 143 6.67 -0.25 12.98
C ASP A 143 5.60 0.84 13.15
N GLN A 144 4.74 1.04 12.14
CA GLN A 144 3.65 2.01 12.16
C GLN A 144 2.36 1.43 11.57
N ALA A 145 1.23 1.81 12.16
CA ALA A 145 -0.11 1.46 11.68
C ALA A 145 -0.97 2.72 11.54
N ILE A 146 -1.56 2.94 10.37
CA ILE A 146 -2.34 4.13 10.04
C ILE A 146 -3.70 3.69 9.49
N PHE A 147 -4.78 4.21 10.07
CA PHE A 147 -6.14 3.86 9.67
C PHE A 147 -6.92 5.10 9.24
N PRO A 148 -7.69 5.06 8.14
CA PRO A 148 -8.64 6.10 7.80
C PRO A 148 -9.65 6.32 8.94
N LEU A 149 -10.02 7.57 9.18
CA LEU A 149 -11.02 7.91 10.20
C LEU A 149 -12.36 7.22 9.92
N GLN A 150 -12.69 7.03 8.65
CA GLN A 150 -13.89 6.30 8.21
C GLN A 150 -13.94 4.86 8.72
N ASP A 151 -12.80 4.15 8.72
CA ASP A 151 -12.73 2.79 9.26
C ASP A 151 -12.89 2.77 10.78
N TYR A 152 -12.26 3.73 11.47
CA TYR A 152 -12.43 3.88 12.91
C TYR A 152 -13.89 4.17 13.30
N MET A 153 -14.59 4.99 12.51
CA MET A 153 -15.99 5.32 12.71
C MET A 153 -16.97 4.24 12.23
N GLY A 154 -16.49 3.21 11.52
CA GLY A 154 -17.34 2.16 10.94
C GLY A 154 -18.28 2.69 9.86
N LEU A 155 -17.81 3.63 9.02
CA LEU A 155 -18.57 4.18 7.91
C LEU A 155 -18.51 3.27 6.68
N ASP A 156 -19.55 3.31 5.86
CA ASP A 156 -19.67 2.52 4.63
C ASP A 156 -19.08 3.24 3.39
N GLY A 157 -19.19 2.59 2.23
CA GLY A 157 -18.59 3.09 1.00
C GLY A 157 -19.16 4.39 0.44
N THR A 158 -20.24 4.93 1.01
CA THR A 158 -20.69 6.29 0.67
C THR A 158 -19.74 7.38 1.20
N HIS A 159 -18.80 7.00 2.08
CA HIS A 159 -17.79 7.87 2.68
C HIS A 159 -16.38 7.65 2.10
N ARG A 160 -16.27 6.94 0.97
CA ARG A 160 -15.02 6.78 0.22
C ARG A 160 -14.48 8.15 -0.18
N MET A 161 -13.21 8.40 0.12
CA MET A 161 -12.59 9.73 -0.08
C MET A 161 -12.34 10.02 -1.56
N ASN A 162 -11.79 9.05 -2.30
CA ASN A 162 -11.48 9.18 -3.72
C ASN A 162 -11.79 7.90 -4.50
N VAL A 163 -12.17 8.04 -5.78
CA VAL A 163 -12.26 6.96 -6.77
C VAL A 163 -11.30 7.34 -7.90
N PRO A 164 -10.10 6.75 -7.97
CA PRO A 164 -9.10 7.03 -9.00
C PRO A 164 -9.58 6.81 -10.44
#